data_AF-A0A976FDL5-F1
#
_entry.id   AF-A0A976FDL5-F1
#
_cell.length_a   1.000
_cell.length_b   1.000
_cell.length_c   1.000
_cell.angle_alpha   90.00
_cell.angle_beta   90.00
_cell.angle_gamma   90.00
#
_symmetry.space_group_name_H-M   'P 1'
#
loop_
_entity.id
_entity.type
_entity.pdbx_description
1 polymer ?
#
loop_
_entity_poly.entity_id
_entity_poly.type
_entity_poly.pdbx_seq_one_letter_code
_entity_poly.pdbx_strand_id
1 'polypeptide(L)'
;METYPPTGLFIEAANGSRPSSPALKPSTKKRRAAGRRRDPVWDWTTVLPDKRVVCNRCEAVIHRYGVAKVERVRAHFERKCPVVASSLATSKRSNSVDETPPIIQPEIPRLGVTMAQRASSSSNYGNKNGAFKRKFAYWVYATGQSFDIARNELILNALRVVRQDVALPSKHELENELLDLEFTASKNKVTKALGNQRCCLTVEICADVGGYTITTFGARKEGLSFFLESKTVPTPENSGILMANEVEAVLAKEKKMELCGIVTPTTSVLSHYTRERIQKKHPRCIFFYGCVSCALTLLLQDVCTILPWLDTVQKTIADFVAVFHGKYTLQTEIKTNQNLQTAAEFPEISSICASLEDVLKCEKVLYTIVARRDFVEASTPVEHEKRKRVQDFVLNENFVRDLVNSLDILRPLQQQLQHFQENQPPLSEVVSNLVKLLTLFSSLEWMSKKEKALITSCVSERFNAIYGDSHGVASTLDPRYLGKALDDKKMQEVENFLVRFCEHEDHNVDILSQLQRYKAMVLELKETNQAYWQQLQSGAIKPTEFWEEHRNHFPHLHELAVAVFSLPSSSVSRSPSFGAQMQVILSRFGNKLPPSQLIKLTHVFCNSQGDIKELVELKKEKDGESALN
;
A
#
# COMPACT_ATOMS: atom_id res chain seq x y z
N MET A 1 -30.65 22.87 20.57
CA MET A 1 -31.58 22.16 21.46
C MET A 1 -31.94 20.87 20.75
N GLU A 2 -31.82 19.77 21.46
CA GLU A 2 -31.93 18.36 21.05
C GLU A 2 -30.79 17.72 20.22
N THR A 3 -30.25 16.71 20.88
CA THR A 3 -29.14 15.78 20.66
C THR A 3 -29.58 14.53 19.91
N TYR A 4 -28.69 13.86 19.16
CA TYR A 4 -28.34 12.42 19.27
C TYR A 4 -27.14 12.08 18.33
N PRO A 5 -26.26 11.12 18.69
CA PRO A 5 -25.04 10.77 17.94
C PRO A 5 -25.23 9.56 16.99
N PRO A 6 -24.32 9.28 16.04
CA PRO A 6 -24.34 8.05 15.27
C PRO A 6 -23.55 6.93 15.98
N THR A 7 -24.24 5.83 16.25
CA THR A 7 -23.75 4.61 16.90
C THR A 7 -23.07 3.70 15.88
N GLY A 8 -21.87 3.22 16.22
CA GLY A 8 -21.17 2.16 15.49
C GLY A 8 -21.56 0.75 15.96
N LEU A 9 -21.25 -0.22 15.09
CA LEU A 9 -20.89 -1.63 15.35
C LEU A 9 -21.71 -2.44 16.36
N PHE A 10 -22.40 -3.48 15.87
CA PHE A 10 -22.85 -4.63 16.68
C PHE A 10 -22.23 -5.93 16.16
N ILE A 11 -21.50 -6.63 17.04
CA ILE A 11 -21.42 -8.09 17.10
C ILE A 11 -21.82 -8.48 18.53
N GLU A 12 -22.77 -9.41 18.62
CA GLU A 12 -23.35 -9.96 19.85
C GLU A 12 -22.35 -10.82 20.65
N ALA A 13 -22.45 -10.76 21.98
CA ALA A 13 -21.95 -11.80 22.88
C ALA A 13 -22.99 -12.07 23.98
N ALA A 14 -23.33 -13.34 24.17
CA ALA A 14 -24.31 -13.84 25.11
C ALA A 14 -23.76 -13.99 26.56
N ASN A 15 -24.70 -13.95 27.49
CA ASN A 15 -24.60 -13.78 28.95
C ASN A 15 -23.87 -14.88 29.77
N GLY A 16 -23.40 -14.48 30.96
CA GLY A 16 -23.17 -15.33 32.14
C GLY A 16 -22.77 -14.52 33.39
N SER A 17 -23.56 -14.60 34.47
CA SER A 17 -23.66 -13.62 35.56
C SER A 17 -22.99 -14.01 36.90
N ARG A 18 -22.43 -12.98 37.60
CA ARG A 18 -22.32 -12.73 39.08
C ARG A 18 -21.42 -13.58 40.02
N PRO A 19 -21.04 -13.11 41.25
CA PRO A 19 -20.97 -11.74 41.84
C PRO A 19 -19.71 -11.35 42.69
N SER A 20 -19.62 -10.04 42.97
CA SER A 20 -18.87 -9.18 43.95
C SER A 20 -18.28 -9.77 45.26
N SER A 21 -17.09 -9.35 45.78
CA SER A 21 -16.74 -8.11 46.57
C SER A 21 -15.31 -8.26 47.19
N PRO A 22 -14.73 -7.34 48.01
CA PRO A 22 -14.43 -5.91 47.83
C PRO A 22 -12.96 -5.49 48.19
N ALA A 23 -12.66 -4.23 47.83
CA ALA A 23 -11.61 -3.26 48.23
C ALA A 23 -10.55 -3.55 49.32
N LEU A 24 -9.31 -3.09 49.04
CA LEU A 24 -8.38 -2.47 50.01
C LEU A 24 -7.45 -1.45 49.30
N LYS A 25 -7.56 -0.16 49.68
CA LYS A 25 -6.52 0.89 49.61
C LYS A 25 -6.09 1.14 51.06
N PRO A 26 -4.83 1.50 51.41
CA PRO A 26 -4.28 2.82 51.05
C PRO A 26 -2.73 2.96 51.00
N SER A 27 -2.23 4.01 50.34
CA SER A 27 -1.60 5.17 51.03
C SER A 27 -0.71 5.99 50.09
N THR A 28 -0.84 7.29 50.25
CA THR A 28 -0.16 8.39 49.57
C THR A 28 1.31 8.50 50.00
N LYS A 29 2.22 8.82 49.06
CA LYS A 29 3.49 9.53 49.37
C LYS A 29 4.12 10.21 48.14
N LYS A 30 4.03 11.55 48.17
CA LYS A 30 4.96 12.60 47.71
C LYS A 30 5.82 12.38 46.46
N ARG A 31 5.59 13.24 45.46
CA ARG A 31 6.53 13.64 44.38
C ARG A 31 7.93 13.94 44.94
N ARG A 32 8.97 13.37 44.33
CA ARG A 32 10.37 13.83 44.42
C ARG A 32 10.89 14.16 43.02
N ALA A 33 11.60 15.29 42.93
CA ALA A 33 12.09 15.91 41.71
C ALA A 33 13.09 15.05 40.92
N ALA A 34 13.10 15.24 39.60
CA ALA A 34 13.95 14.56 38.63
C ALA A 34 15.45 14.93 38.80
N GLY A 35 16.29 13.94 39.07
CA GLY A 35 17.75 14.05 38.94
C GLY A 35 18.22 13.74 37.52
N ARG A 36 19.37 14.31 37.11
CA ARG A 36 20.04 14.05 35.82
C ARG A 36 20.14 12.54 35.53
N ARG A 37 19.83 12.14 34.29
CA ARG A 37 20.02 10.76 33.81
C ARG A 37 21.48 10.33 34.03
N ARG A 38 21.69 9.15 34.64
CA ARG A 38 23.02 8.55 34.77
C ARG A 38 23.56 8.16 33.39
N ASP A 39 24.86 8.30 33.21
CA ASP A 39 25.57 7.90 31.99
C ASP A 39 25.42 6.38 31.77
N PRO A 40 25.11 5.90 30.54
CA PRO A 40 24.95 4.48 30.25
C PRO A 40 26.15 3.61 30.60
N VAL A 41 27.36 4.19 30.65
CA VAL A 41 28.58 3.42 31.00
C VAL A 41 28.50 2.82 32.42
N TRP A 42 27.67 3.38 33.30
CA TRP A 42 27.47 2.85 34.65
C TRP A 42 26.74 1.51 34.66
N ASP A 43 25.96 1.19 33.62
CA ASP A 43 25.23 -0.08 33.50
C ASP A 43 26.19 -1.29 33.36
N TRP A 44 27.45 -1.04 33.00
CA TRP A 44 28.50 -2.06 32.88
C TRP A 44 29.46 -2.09 34.07
N THR A 45 29.14 -1.40 35.16
CA THR A 45 29.95 -1.37 36.37
C THR A 45 29.16 -1.62 37.63
N THR A 46 29.80 -2.22 38.63
CA THR A 46 29.23 -2.38 39.97
C THR A 46 29.93 -1.44 40.93
N VAL A 47 29.17 -0.61 41.64
CA VAL A 47 29.70 0.27 42.70
C VAL A 47 29.47 -0.42 44.04
N LEU A 48 30.56 -0.86 44.66
CA LEU A 48 30.53 -1.52 45.96
C LEU A 48 30.26 -0.53 47.10
N PRO A 49 29.78 -0.99 48.27
CA PRO A 49 29.47 -0.14 49.42
C PRO A 49 30.67 0.69 49.93
N ASP A 50 31.89 0.21 49.69
CA ASP A 50 33.16 0.88 50.02
C ASP A 50 33.61 1.89 48.95
N LYS A 51 32.72 2.25 48.02
CA LYS A 51 32.93 3.21 46.92
C LYS A 51 33.90 2.72 45.83
N ARG A 52 34.29 1.44 45.81
CA ARG A 52 35.01 0.84 44.67
C ARG A 52 34.07 0.64 43.49
N VAL A 53 34.51 1.07 42.31
CA VAL A 53 33.83 0.83 41.04
C VAL A 53 34.56 -0.28 40.32
N VAL A 54 33.85 -1.37 40.04
CA VAL A 54 34.39 -2.58 39.42
C VAL A 54 33.75 -2.77 38.05
N CYS A 55 34.55 -3.14 37.05
CA CYS A 55 34.06 -3.47 35.73
C CYS A 55 33.35 -4.83 35.75
N ASN A 56 32.10 -4.92 35.26
CA ASN A 56 31.35 -6.18 35.24
C ASN A 56 31.87 -7.18 34.20
N ARG A 57 32.81 -6.78 33.33
CA ARG A 57 33.34 -7.63 32.24
C ARG A 57 34.70 -8.25 32.53
N CYS A 58 35.58 -7.52 33.23
CA CYS A 58 36.93 -8.00 33.54
C CYS A 58 37.22 -8.01 35.04
N GLU A 59 36.22 -7.66 35.86
CA GLU A 59 36.29 -7.62 37.33
C GLU A 59 37.39 -6.71 37.91
N ALA A 60 38.05 -5.92 37.06
CA ALA A 60 39.06 -4.97 37.49
C ALA A 60 38.43 -3.77 38.21
N VAL A 61 39.04 -3.37 39.32
CA VAL A 61 38.69 -2.12 40.03
C VAL A 61 39.14 -0.94 39.20
N ILE A 62 38.19 -0.13 38.72
CA ILE A 62 38.45 1.05 37.89
C ILE A 62 38.94 2.22 38.75
N HIS A 63 38.25 2.50 39.86
CA HIS A 63 38.66 3.50 40.86
C HIS A 63 37.88 3.34 42.18
N ARG A 64 38.20 4.13 43.21
CA ARG A 64 37.61 4.04 44.57
C ARG A 64 36.80 5.27 45.01
N TYR A 65 36.16 5.95 44.06
CA TYR A 65 35.52 7.26 44.29
C TYR A 65 34.01 7.26 43.99
N GLY A 66 33.35 6.09 44.02
CA GLY A 66 31.90 5.97 43.77
C GLY A 66 31.50 6.48 42.37
N VAL A 67 30.35 7.13 42.25
CA VAL A 67 29.77 7.56 40.95
C VAL A 67 30.34 8.88 40.39
N ALA A 68 31.41 9.42 40.99
CA ALA A 68 31.87 10.79 40.70
C ALA A 68 32.83 10.92 39.49
N LYS A 69 33.37 9.82 38.94
CA LYS A 69 34.43 9.85 37.92
C LYS A 69 34.10 9.00 36.69
N VAL A 70 33.04 9.38 35.98
CA VAL A 70 32.52 8.67 34.80
C VAL A 70 33.54 8.54 33.66
N GLU A 71 34.42 9.53 33.50
CA GLU A 71 35.45 9.54 32.45
C GLU A 71 36.47 8.43 32.65
N ARG A 72 36.78 8.07 33.91
CA ARG A 72 37.68 6.95 34.21
C ARG A 72 37.04 5.61 33.88
N VAL A 73 35.73 5.52 34.01
CA VAL A 73 34.94 4.35 33.62
C VAL A 73 34.95 4.20 32.09
N ARG A 74 34.69 5.27 31.33
CA ARG A 74 34.78 5.24 29.85
C ARG A 74 36.18 4.86 29.36
N ALA A 75 37.22 5.49 29.91
CA ALA A 75 38.60 5.21 29.52
C ALA A 75 39.01 3.75 29.78
N HIS A 76 38.42 3.11 30.81
CA HIS A 76 38.64 1.69 31.05
C HIS A 76 38.03 0.83 29.92
N PHE A 77 36.79 1.07 29.52
CA PHE A 77 36.14 0.33 28.43
C PHE A 77 36.76 0.59 27.05
N GLU A 78 37.25 1.81 26.81
CA GLU A 78 37.88 2.16 25.53
C GLU A 78 39.31 1.63 25.39
N ARG A 79 40.07 1.52 26.49
CA ARG A 79 41.54 1.33 26.40
C ARG A 79 42.14 0.27 27.32
N LYS A 80 41.45 -0.18 28.37
CA LYS A 80 42.07 -1.00 29.44
C LYS A 80 41.32 -2.30 29.76
N CYS A 81 40.09 -2.48 29.27
CA CYS A 81 39.33 -3.70 29.49
C CYS A 81 39.85 -4.82 28.56
N PRO A 82 40.44 -5.90 29.09
CA PRO A 82 41.07 -6.95 28.27
C PRO A 82 40.07 -7.66 27.34
N VAL A 83 38.78 -7.74 27.70
CA VAL A 83 37.73 -8.31 26.84
C VAL A 83 37.52 -7.49 25.55
N VAL A 84 37.79 -6.17 25.58
CA VAL A 84 37.71 -5.30 24.40
C VAL A 84 39.03 -5.30 23.62
N ALA A 85 40.17 -5.40 24.32
CA ALA A 85 41.50 -5.48 23.68
C ALA A 85 41.75 -6.81 22.96
N SER A 86 41.17 -7.93 23.43
CA SER A 86 41.26 -9.24 22.77
C SER A 86 40.50 -9.29 21.44
N SER A 87 39.53 -8.40 21.21
CA SER A 87 38.85 -8.25 19.92
C SER A 87 39.68 -7.47 18.88
N LEU A 88 40.80 -6.86 19.29
CA LEU A 88 41.68 -6.04 18.44
C LEU A 88 43.06 -6.69 18.19
N ALA A 89 43.45 -7.71 18.96
CA ALA A 89 44.78 -8.32 18.90
C ALA A 89 44.91 -9.53 17.94
N THR A 90 43.81 -10.11 17.44
CA THR A 90 43.86 -11.30 16.56
C THR A 90 44.16 -11.01 15.09
N SER A 91 44.53 -9.76 14.73
CA SER A 91 44.75 -9.34 13.34
C SER A 91 46.21 -8.94 13.02
N LYS A 92 47.17 -9.08 13.95
CA LYS A 92 48.57 -8.71 13.69
C LYS A 92 49.59 -9.66 14.32
N ARG A 93 49.96 -10.72 13.60
CA ARG A 93 51.25 -11.43 13.76
C ARG A 93 51.64 -12.10 12.44
N SER A 94 52.95 -12.13 12.16
CA SER A 94 53.66 -12.41 10.89
C SER A 94 53.70 -11.18 9.96
N ASN A 95 54.84 -10.56 9.59
CA ASN A 95 56.25 -10.93 9.56
C ASN A 95 57.16 -9.76 10.00
N SER A 96 58.34 -10.11 10.50
CA SER A 96 59.45 -9.27 10.96
C SER A 96 60.68 -9.45 10.06
N VAL A 97 61.70 -8.58 10.28
CA VAL A 97 63.14 -8.68 9.90
C VAL A 97 63.46 -8.11 8.50
N ASP A 98 64.40 -7.20 8.22
CA ASP A 98 65.61 -6.63 8.90
C ASP A 98 65.93 -5.22 8.31
N GLU A 99 66.31 -4.19 9.11
CA GLU A 99 67.68 -3.60 9.31
C GLU A 99 68.31 -2.90 8.07
N THR A 100 68.95 -1.71 8.07
CA THR A 100 69.40 -0.68 9.04
C THR A 100 69.75 0.67 8.27
N PRO A 101 70.07 1.81 8.95
CA PRO A 101 70.00 3.24 8.49
C PRO A 101 71.42 3.88 8.25
N PRO A 102 71.78 5.21 8.42
CA PRO A 102 71.08 6.47 8.83
C PRO A 102 71.54 7.82 8.15
N ILE A 103 71.24 8.94 8.85
CA ILE A 103 71.79 10.33 8.92
C ILE A 103 71.15 11.38 7.94
N ILE A 104 70.65 12.59 8.28
CA ILE A 104 70.87 13.65 9.31
C ILE A 104 69.55 14.47 9.53
N GLN A 105 69.31 14.96 10.77
CA GLN A 105 68.32 15.99 11.21
C GLN A 105 69.05 17.35 11.42
N PRO A 106 68.43 18.56 11.48
CA PRO A 106 67.24 18.85 12.31
C PRO A 106 66.29 20.04 11.89
N GLU A 107 65.27 20.21 12.74
CA GLU A 107 64.42 21.40 13.01
C GLU A 107 62.95 21.45 12.48
N ILE A 108 62.06 21.82 13.42
CA ILE A 108 60.57 21.75 13.53
C ILE A 108 60.11 23.16 14.02
N PRO A 109 58.82 23.62 14.02
CA PRO A 109 57.51 23.12 13.52
C PRO A 109 56.76 24.10 12.57
N ARG A 110 56.06 23.66 11.51
CA ARG A 110 54.65 23.18 11.43
C ARG A 110 53.52 24.13 11.91
N LEU A 111 52.88 24.80 10.94
CA LEU A 111 51.41 24.94 10.86
C LEU A 111 51.00 24.82 9.38
N GLY A 112 50.44 23.68 9.00
CA GLY A 112 50.10 23.37 7.61
C GLY A 112 49.09 22.24 7.54
N VAL A 113 47.92 22.59 7.05
CA VAL A 113 46.76 21.76 6.79
C VAL A 113 47.16 20.52 5.96
N THR A 114 46.90 19.32 6.47
CA THR A 114 46.97 18.09 5.67
C THR A 114 45.65 17.34 5.71
N MET A 115 45.13 17.11 4.51
CA MET A 115 44.08 16.16 4.18
C MET A 115 44.28 14.83 4.93
N ALA A 116 43.38 14.54 5.87
CA ALA A 116 43.26 13.23 6.48
C ALA A 116 42.21 12.43 5.71
N GLN A 117 42.73 11.56 4.83
CA GLN A 117 42.19 10.27 4.40
C GLN A 117 40.78 9.94 4.89
N ARG A 118 39.81 10.14 4.00
CA ARG A 118 38.60 9.32 3.97
C ARG A 118 39.06 7.86 3.87
N ALA A 119 38.92 7.11 4.96
CA ALA A 119 38.82 5.67 4.88
C ALA A 119 37.51 5.36 4.14
N SER A 120 37.59 5.29 2.81
CA SER A 120 36.61 4.59 2.01
C SER A 120 36.58 3.15 2.51
N SER A 121 35.47 2.71 3.09
CA SER A 121 35.12 1.30 3.13
C SER A 121 35.07 0.82 1.68
N SER A 122 36.16 0.23 1.21
CA SER A 122 36.19 -0.39 -0.11
C SER A 122 35.14 -1.50 -0.09
N SER A 123 34.08 -1.31 -0.88
CA SER A 123 33.06 -2.34 -1.10
C SER A 123 33.76 -3.64 -1.53
N ASN A 124 33.69 -4.66 -0.68
CA ASN A 124 34.13 -6.03 -0.99
C ASN A 124 33.35 -6.65 -2.18
N TYR A 125 32.39 -5.93 -2.76
CA TYR A 125 31.55 -6.38 -3.87
C TYR A 125 31.98 -5.84 -5.23
N GLY A 126 33.14 -5.19 -5.34
CA GLY A 126 33.70 -4.70 -6.61
C GLY A 126 34.27 -5.79 -7.53
N ASN A 127 34.45 -7.02 -7.04
CA ASN A 127 34.93 -8.16 -7.83
C ASN A 127 33.76 -8.94 -8.47
N LYS A 128 34.07 -9.83 -9.44
CA LYS A 128 33.04 -10.61 -10.18
C LYS A 128 32.15 -11.46 -9.26
N ASN A 129 32.70 -12.01 -8.18
CA ASN A 129 31.95 -12.84 -7.23
C ASN A 129 30.97 -11.99 -6.39
N GLY A 130 31.42 -10.82 -5.95
CA GLY A 130 30.58 -9.87 -5.24
C GLY A 130 29.45 -9.30 -6.10
N ALA A 131 29.74 -8.99 -7.37
CA ALA A 131 28.72 -8.61 -8.34
C ALA A 131 27.68 -9.73 -8.55
N PHE A 132 28.11 -10.99 -8.63
CA PHE A 132 27.23 -12.14 -8.70
C PHE A 132 26.35 -12.25 -7.46
N LYS A 133 26.94 -12.24 -6.25
CA LYS A 133 26.18 -12.30 -4.98
C LYS A 133 25.14 -11.20 -4.89
N ARG A 134 25.48 -9.98 -5.32
CA ARG A 134 24.58 -8.84 -5.35
C ARG A 134 23.40 -9.04 -6.30
N LYS A 135 23.64 -9.56 -7.51
CA LYS A 135 22.58 -9.88 -8.47
C LYS A 135 21.70 -11.03 -8.00
N PHE A 136 22.28 -12.06 -7.39
CA PHE A 136 21.54 -13.15 -6.77
C PHE A 136 20.64 -12.63 -5.63
N ALA A 137 21.18 -11.79 -4.74
CA ALA A 137 20.42 -11.17 -3.66
C ALA A 137 19.27 -10.32 -4.19
N TYR A 138 19.50 -9.47 -5.20
CA TYR A 138 18.42 -8.71 -5.84
C TYR A 138 17.32 -9.62 -6.38
N TRP A 139 17.66 -10.73 -7.05
CA TRP A 139 16.66 -11.70 -7.50
C TRP A 139 15.86 -12.29 -6.33
N VAL A 140 16.52 -12.70 -5.24
CA VAL A 140 15.85 -13.21 -4.02
C VAL A 140 14.88 -12.18 -3.47
N TYR A 141 15.30 -10.92 -3.35
CA TYR A 141 14.46 -9.84 -2.81
C TYR A 141 13.30 -9.50 -3.73
N ALA A 142 13.56 -9.35 -5.03
CA ALA A 142 12.55 -8.95 -6.01
C ALA A 142 11.45 -10.00 -6.23
N THR A 143 11.78 -11.28 -6.01
CA THR A 143 10.84 -12.40 -6.10
C THR A 143 10.30 -12.86 -4.73
N GLY A 144 10.73 -12.20 -3.65
CA GLY A 144 10.30 -12.51 -2.27
C GLY A 144 10.70 -13.92 -1.80
N GLN A 145 11.75 -14.52 -2.36
CA GLN A 145 12.17 -15.90 -2.06
C GLN A 145 12.75 -16.01 -0.65
N SER A 146 12.55 -17.15 0.02
CA SER A 146 13.14 -17.41 1.34
C SER A 146 14.67 -17.34 1.27
N PHE A 147 15.31 -16.74 2.28
CA PHE A 147 16.78 -16.66 2.35
C PHE A 147 17.46 -18.03 2.48
N ASP A 148 16.71 -19.05 2.88
CA ASP A 148 17.22 -20.43 2.93
C ASP A 148 17.53 -20.99 1.53
N ILE A 149 17.04 -20.35 0.46
CA ILE A 149 17.35 -20.71 -0.94
C ILE A 149 18.86 -20.63 -1.23
N ALA A 150 19.58 -19.75 -0.53
CA ALA A 150 21.01 -19.62 -0.69
C ALA A 150 21.81 -20.80 -0.08
N ARG A 151 21.13 -21.69 0.66
CA ARG A 151 21.67 -22.96 1.19
C ARG A 151 21.20 -24.17 0.36
N ASN A 152 20.50 -23.94 -0.76
CA ASN A 152 20.01 -25.04 -1.59
C ASN A 152 21.16 -25.60 -2.45
N GLU A 153 21.62 -26.80 -2.11
CA GLU A 153 22.70 -27.50 -2.82
C GLU A 153 22.38 -27.77 -4.29
N LEU A 154 21.12 -27.98 -4.67
CA LEU A 154 20.75 -28.20 -6.06
C LEU A 154 20.95 -26.94 -6.90
N ILE A 155 20.61 -25.77 -6.36
CA ILE A 155 20.83 -24.48 -7.02
C ILE A 155 22.34 -24.21 -7.14
N LEU A 156 23.09 -24.45 -6.08
CA LEU A 156 24.54 -24.28 -6.09
C LEU A 156 25.20 -25.21 -7.12
N ASN A 157 24.80 -26.48 -7.17
CA ASN A 157 25.30 -27.45 -8.14
C ASN A 157 24.95 -27.06 -9.57
N ALA A 158 23.72 -26.59 -9.83
CA ALA A 158 23.33 -26.10 -11.15
C ALA A 158 24.19 -24.90 -11.59
N LEU A 159 24.48 -23.96 -10.70
CA LEU A 159 25.33 -22.82 -11.01
C LEU A 159 26.80 -23.20 -11.21
N ARG A 160 27.28 -24.23 -10.48
CA ARG A 160 28.64 -24.77 -10.63
C ARG A 160 28.90 -25.42 -11.99
N VAL A 161 27.85 -25.85 -12.70
CA VAL A 161 27.97 -26.29 -14.11
C VAL A 161 28.46 -25.14 -14.99
N VAL A 162 27.98 -23.92 -14.75
CA VAL A 162 28.40 -22.73 -15.51
C VAL A 162 29.74 -22.20 -14.99
N ARG A 163 29.95 -22.24 -13.67
CA ARG A 163 31.15 -21.68 -13.04
C ARG A 163 31.49 -22.38 -11.72
N GLN A 164 32.56 -23.18 -11.70
CA GLN A 164 32.94 -24.01 -10.55
C GLN A 164 33.24 -23.21 -9.27
N ASP A 165 33.77 -21.99 -9.38
CA ASP A 165 34.12 -21.13 -8.24
C ASP A 165 32.95 -20.25 -7.75
N VAL A 166 31.71 -20.47 -8.21
CA VAL A 166 30.55 -19.72 -7.72
C VAL A 166 30.31 -20.00 -6.24
N ALA A 167 30.12 -18.92 -5.49
CA ALA A 167 29.68 -18.94 -4.10
C ALA A 167 28.39 -18.12 -3.95
N LEU A 168 27.35 -18.76 -3.40
CA LEU A 168 26.11 -18.08 -3.04
C LEU A 168 26.33 -17.16 -1.81
N PRO A 169 25.55 -16.10 -1.66
CA PRO A 169 25.59 -15.27 -0.47
C PRO A 169 25.11 -16.06 0.75
N SER A 170 25.73 -15.83 1.91
CA SER A 170 25.25 -16.37 3.17
C SER A 170 23.94 -15.70 3.58
N LYS A 171 23.17 -16.38 4.44
CA LYS A 171 21.95 -15.80 5.04
C LYS A 171 22.24 -14.48 5.76
N HIS A 172 23.37 -14.38 6.48
CA HIS A 172 23.78 -13.15 7.14
C HIS A 172 24.07 -12.01 6.14
N GLU A 173 24.73 -12.31 5.01
CA GLU A 173 24.94 -11.32 3.93
C GLU A 173 23.59 -10.85 3.35
N LEU A 174 22.63 -11.76 3.17
CA LEU A 174 21.28 -11.46 2.67
C LEU A 174 20.43 -10.64 3.66
N GLU A 175 20.60 -10.81 4.96
CA GLU A 175 19.85 -10.09 5.99
C GLU A 175 20.41 -8.69 6.26
N ASN A 176 21.68 -8.45 5.90
CA ASN A 176 22.41 -7.24 6.29
C ASN A 176 23.03 -6.53 5.08
N GLU A 177 24.31 -6.77 4.79
CA GLU A 177 25.10 -5.98 3.83
C GLU A 177 24.47 -5.88 2.44
N LEU A 178 24.00 -7.01 1.89
CA LEU A 178 23.40 -7.03 0.55
C LEU A 178 22.03 -6.36 0.54
N LEU A 179 21.26 -6.51 1.61
CA LEU A 179 19.96 -5.85 1.76
C LEU A 179 20.14 -4.33 1.88
N ASP A 180 21.15 -3.86 2.62
CA ASP A 180 21.46 -2.44 2.76
C ASP A 180 21.91 -1.81 1.44
N LEU A 181 22.72 -2.53 0.68
CA LEU A 181 23.16 -2.11 -0.66
C LEU A 181 21.98 -2.02 -1.64
N GLU A 182 21.14 -3.04 -1.70
CA GLU A 182 19.98 -3.06 -2.61
C GLU A 182 18.90 -2.07 -2.18
N PHE A 183 18.66 -1.91 -0.87
CA PHE A 183 17.77 -0.88 -0.36
C PHE A 183 18.25 0.52 -0.72
N THR A 184 19.55 0.81 -0.54
CA THR A 184 20.13 2.11 -0.91
C THR A 184 20.03 2.35 -2.41
N ALA A 185 20.29 1.33 -3.23
CA ALA A 185 20.17 1.42 -4.68
C ALA A 185 18.71 1.68 -5.11
N SER A 186 17.77 0.91 -4.56
CA SER A 186 16.33 1.06 -4.80
C SER A 186 15.84 2.45 -4.39
N LYS A 187 16.21 2.93 -3.19
CA LYS A 187 15.84 4.26 -2.72
C LYS A 187 16.38 5.36 -3.63
N ASN A 188 17.64 5.29 -4.03
CA ASN A 188 18.22 6.26 -4.96
C ASN A 188 17.50 6.25 -6.32
N LYS A 189 17.09 5.08 -6.81
CA LYS A 189 16.27 4.96 -8.03
C LYS A 189 14.92 5.65 -7.87
N VAL A 190 14.22 5.41 -6.76
CA VAL A 190 12.92 6.04 -6.45
C VAL A 190 13.07 7.56 -6.32
N THR A 191 14.00 8.06 -5.50
CA THR A 191 14.23 9.50 -5.33
C THR A 191 14.62 10.18 -6.65
N LYS A 192 15.37 9.50 -7.53
CA LYS A 192 15.68 10.02 -8.88
C LYS A 192 14.44 10.07 -9.77
N ALA A 193 13.58 9.04 -9.73
CA ALA A 193 12.37 8.98 -10.54
C ALA A 193 11.33 10.04 -10.14
N LEU A 194 11.22 10.34 -8.85
CA LEU A 194 10.29 11.32 -8.29
C LEU A 194 10.81 12.77 -8.29
N GLY A 195 12.12 12.97 -8.43
CA GLY A 195 12.74 14.28 -8.29
C GLY A 195 12.31 15.28 -9.36
N ASN A 196 11.84 16.46 -8.95
CA ASN A 196 11.32 17.55 -9.79
C ASN A 196 10.15 17.14 -10.68
N GLN A 197 9.39 16.13 -10.26
CA GLN A 197 8.23 15.64 -10.99
C GLN A 197 6.98 15.82 -10.14
N ARG A 198 5.87 16.19 -10.79
CA ARG A 198 4.55 16.26 -10.16
C ARG A 198 4.08 14.87 -9.78
N CYS A 199 3.83 14.69 -8.49
CA CYS A 199 3.50 13.41 -7.91
C CYS A 199 2.27 13.52 -7.00
N CYS A 200 1.56 12.41 -6.86
CA CYS A 200 0.53 12.24 -5.85
C CYS A 200 1.02 11.27 -4.78
N LEU A 201 0.84 11.61 -3.50
CA LEU A 201 1.04 10.67 -2.41
C LEU A 201 -0.17 9.74 -2.31
N THR A 202 0.05 8.44 -2.39
CA THR A 202 -0.98 7.42 -2.22
C THR A 202 -0.88 6.82 -0.83
N VAL A 203 -2.01 6.73 -0.13
CA VAL A 203 -2.09 6.03 1.15
C VAL A 203 -3.03 4.84 1.00
N GLU A 204 -2.52 3.65 1.31
CA GLU A 204 -3.34 2.45 1.44
C GLU A 204 -3.39 2.06 2.92
N ILE A 205 -4.58 1.71 3.41
CA ILE A 205 -4.78 1.18 4.76
C ILE A 205 -5.38 -0.21 4.58
N CYS A 206 -4.68 -1.25 5.01
CA CYS A 206 -5.20 -2.61 5.02
C CYS A 206 -5.20 -3.18 6.45
N ALA A 207 -6.28 -3.88 6.80
CA ALA A 207 -6.34 -4.65 8.02
C ALA A 207 -5.64 -5.99 7.81
N ASP A 208 -4.82 -6.40 8.77
CA ASP A 208 -4.22 -7.72 8.85
C ASP A 208 -5.11 -8.67 9.65
N VAL A 209 -5.05 -9.96 9.31
CA VAL A 209 -5.76 -11.05 10.00
C VAL A 209 -5.30 -11.19 11.45
N GLY A 210 -4.12 -10.67 11.81
CA GLY A 210 -3.58 -10.63 13.17
C GLY A 210 -4.04 -9.49 14.07
N GLY A 211 -5.03 -8.67 13.67
CA GLY A 211 -5.51 -7.54 14.48
C GLY A 211 -4.60 -6.31 14.47
N TYR A 212 -3.82 -6.17 13.39
CA TYR A 212 -2.98 -5.00 13.12
C TYR A 212 -3.51 -4.27 11.88
N THR A 213 -3.36 -2.94 11.86
CA THR A 213 -3.59 -2.13 10.67
C THR A 213 -2.24 -1.77 10.06
N ILE A 214 -2.09 -2.03 8.77
CA ILE A 214 -0.92 -1.66 7.98
C ILE A 214 -1.30 -0.44 7.14
N THR A 215 -0.60 0.66 7.36
CA THR A 215 -0.65 1.84 6.52
C THR A 215 0.57 1.83 5.61
N THR A 216 0.37 1.83 4.29
CA THR A 216 1.45 1.99 3.32
C THR A 216 1.36 3.36 2.65
N PHE A 217 2.53 3.94 2.40
CA PHE A 217 2.69 5.20 1.71
C PHE A 217 3.43 4.95 0.41
N GLY A 218 2.82 5.37 -0.69
CA GLY A 218 3.41 5.34 -2.02
C GLY A 218 3.41 6.72 -2.66
N ALA A 219 4.16 6.86 -3.75
CA ALA A 219 4.09 8.00 -4.65
C ALA A 219 3.68 7.52 -6.04
N ARG A 220 2.86 8.31 -6.71
CA ARG A 220 2.44 8.05 -8.09
C ARG A 220 2.87 9.18 -9.02
N LYS A 221 3.40 8.78 -10.17
CA LYS A 221 3.85 9.66 -11.25
C LYS A 221 3.52 9.01 -12.60
N GLU A 222 2.78 9.69 -13.48
CA GLU A 222 2.54 9.26 -14.88
C GLU A 222 2.15 7.77 -15.03
N GLY A 223 1.31 7.27 -14.12
CA GLY A 223 0.88 5.86 -14.11
C GLY A 223 1.83 4.88 -13.43
N LEU A 224 3.06 5.27 -13.09
CA LEU A 224 4.00 4.50 -12.28
C LEU A 224 3.74 4.72 -10.79
N SER A 225 3.89 3.65 -10.01
CA SER A 225 3.70 3.64 -8.55
C SER A 225 5.00 3.21 -7.87
N PHE A 226 5.40 3.95 -6.84
CA PHE A 226 6.60 3.70 -6.05
C PHE A 226 6.23 3.55 -4.58
N PHE A 227 6.72 2.49 -3.93
CA PHE A 227 6.57 2.30 -2.50
C PHE A 227 7.59 3.17 -1.76
N LEU A 228 7.15 3.91 -0.74
CA LEU A 228 8.01 4.77 0.07
C LEU A 228 8.24 4.20 1.47
N GLU A 229 7.16 3.93 2.19
CA GLU A 229 7.22 3.54 3.60
C GLU A 229 5.97 2.74 3.98
N SER A 230 6.07 1.97 5.07
CA SER A 230 4.92 1.33 5.71
C SER A 230 4.99 1.51 7.22
N LYS A 231 3.83 1.57 7.86
CA LYS A 231 3.68 1.56 9.31
C LYS A 231 2.66 0.50 9.71
N THR A 232 3.04 -0.36 10.65
CA THR A 232 2.14 -1.33 11.27
C THR A 232 1.78 -0.84 12.66
N VAL A 233 0.49 -0.78 12.97
CA VAL A 233 -0.02 -0.37 14.28
C VAL A 233 -1.00 -1.46 14.74
N PRO A 234 -1.01 -1.86 16.03
CA PRO A 234 -2.14 -2.64 16.57
C PRO A 234 -3.44 -1.91 16.25
N THR A 235 -4.59 -2.58 16.12
CA THR A 235 -5.84 -1.91 15.76
C THR A 235 -6.57 -1.36 17.01
N PRO A 236 -6.45 -0.08 17.42
CA PRO A 236 -7.37 0.55 18.38
C PRO A 236 -8.60 1.16 17.69
N GLU A 237 -9.57 1.57 18.50
CA GLU A 237 -10.84 2.20 18.10
C GLU A 237 -10.69 3.47 17.22
N ASN A 238 -9.52 4.13 17.23
CA ASN A 238 -9.20 5.34 16.44
C ASN A 238 -8.16 5.10 15.31
N SER A 239 -8.00 3.86 14.84
CA SER A 239 -6.95 3.43 13.89
C SER A 239 -7.07 3.97 12.45
N GLY A 240 -8.08 4.79 12.14
CA GLY A 240 -8.37 5.24 10.77
C GLY A 240 -7.85 6.64 10.38
N ILE A 241 -7.41 7.47 11.33
CA ILE A 241 -6.99 8.87 11.06
C ILE A 241 -5.46 8.96 11.01
N LEU A 242 -4.93 9.53 9.92
CA LEU A 242 -3.51 9.81 9.78
C LEU A 242 -3.12 11.12 10.44
N MET A 243 -2.01 11.07 11.19
CA MET A 243 -1.46 12.23 11.87
C MET A 243 -0.52 12.99 10.93
N ALA A 244 -0.56 14.32 10.97
CA ALA A 244 0.31 15.16 10.13
C ALA A 244 1.80 14.82 10.24
N ASN A 245 2.28 14.47 11.45
CA ASN A 245 3.67 14.08 11.67
C ASN A 245 4.07 12.83 10.87
N GLU A 246 3.14 11.91 10.63
CA GLU A 246 3.41 10.67 9.88
C GLU A 246 3.61 10.98 8.40
N VAL A 247 2.69 11.75 7.81
CA VAL A 247 2.79 12.19 6.41
C VAL A 247 4.05 13.03 6.20
N GLU A 248 4.32 13.99 7.09
CA GLU A 248 5.52 14.82 7.03
C GLU A 248 6.81 14.00 7.14
N ALA A 249 6.85 12.94 7.95
CA ALA A 249 8.02 12.08 8.07
C ALA A 249 8.32 11.31 6.77
N VAL A 250 7.29 10.93 6.02
CA VAL A 250 7.45 10.32 4.69
C VAL A 250 7.94 11.36 3.69
N LEU A 251 7.28 12.53 3.62
CA LEU A 251 7.63 13.60 2.68
C LEU A 251 9.03 14.17 2.95
N ALA A 252 9.50 14.19 4.20
CA ALA A 252 10.84 14.64 4.55
C ALA A 252 11.96 13.76 3.97
N LYS A 253 11.66 12.51 3.61
CA LYS A 253 12.60 11.59 2.95
C LYS A 253 12.72 11.88 1.44
N GLU A 254 11.68 12.44 0.82
CA GLU A 254 11.59 12.71 -0.62
C GLU A 254 11.55 14.22 -0.95
N LYS A 255 12.55 14.98 -0.48
CA LYS A 255 12.57 16.46 -0.55
C LYS A 255 12.47 17.08 -1.94
N LYS A 256 12.81 16.32 -3.00
CA LYS A 256 12.78 16.80 -4.39
C LYS A 256 11.45 16.50 -5.08
N MET A 257 10.54 15.78 -4.44
CA MET A 257 9.24 15.44 -5.01
C MET A 257 8.33 16.67 -5.01
N GLU A 258 7.73 16.99 -6.16
CA GLU A 258 6.71 18.04 -6.25
C GLU A 258 5.34 17.42 -5.97
N LEU A 259 4.84 17.59 -4.75
CA LEU A 259 3.57 17.01 -4.32
C LEU A 259 2.39 17.88 -4.79
N CYS A 260 1.53 17.33 -5.65
CA CYS A 260 0.31 18.01 -6.14
C CYS A 260 -0.95 17.63 -5.35
N GLY A 261 -0.98 16.43 -4.77
CA GLY A 261 -2.11 15.99 -3.97
C GLY A 261 -1.90 14.69 -3.22
N ILE A 262 -2.85 14.35 -2.37
CA ILE A 262 -2.86 13.13 -1.56
C ILE A 262 -4.18 12.39 -1.76
N VAL A 263 -4.08 11.10 -2.09
CA VAL A 263 -5.22 10.19 -2.16
C VAL A 263 -5.18 9.19 -1.01
N THR A 264 -6.29 9.10 -0.29
CA THR A 264 -6.48 8.19 0.87
C THR A 264 -7.70 7.30 0.64
N PRO A 265 -7.94 6.23 1.43
CA PRO A 265 -9.13 5.39 1.26
C PRO A 265 -10.44 6.20 1.28
N THR A 266 -10.56 7.12 2.24
CA THR A 266 -11.62 8.13 2.31
C THR A 266 -11.00 9.48 2.66
N THR A 267 -11.74 10.56 2.45
CA THR A 267 -11.27 11.91 2.80
C THR A 267 -11.11 12.07 4.31
N SER A 268 -11.94 11.40 5.12
CA SER A 268 -11.92 11.46 6.59
C SER A 268 -10.62 10.94 7.22
N VAL A 269 -9.83 10.14 6.48
CA VAL A 269 -8.50 9.68 6.91
C VAL A 269 -7.55 10.86 7.19
N LEU A 270 -7.70 11.98 6.48
CA LEU A 270 -6.94 13.21 6.74
C LEU A 270 -7.87 14.26 7.34
N SER A 271 -7.65 14.59 8.61
CA SER A 271 -8.34 15.69 9.28
C SER A 271 -8.02 17.05 8.63
N HIS A 272 -8.92 18.02 8.78
CA HIS A 272 -8.73 19.39 8.28
C HIS A 272 -7.38 19.98 8.73
N TYR A 273 -7.06 19.87 10.02
CA TYR A 273 -5.79 20.32 10.60
C TYR A 273 -4.58 19.69 9.88
N THR A 274 -4.64 18.40 9.56
CA THR A 274 -3.55 17.71 8.87
C THR A 274 -3.39 18.24 7.45
N ARG A 275 -4.48 18.46 6.71
CA ARG A 275 -4.45 19.01 5.34
C ARG A 275 -3.84 20.40 5.32
N GLU A 276 -4.31 21.31 6.18
CA GLU A 276 -3.78 22.67 6.29
C GLU A 276 -2.29 22.69 6.63
N ARG A 277 -1.87 21.81 7.55
CA ARG A 277 -0.47 21.73 7.96
C ARG A 277 0.43 21.22 6.84
N ILE A 278 -0.03 20.26 6.05
CA ILE A 278 0.68 19.77 4.87
C ILE A 278 0.76 20.87 3.81
N GLN A 279 -0.36 21.54 3.50
CA GLN A 279 -0.43 22.60 2.49
C GLN A 279 0.47 23.79 2.85
N LYS A 280 0.59 24.15 4.14
CA LYS A 280 1.55 25.17 4.61
C LYS A 280 3.01 24.81 4.33
N LYS A 281 3.39 23.53 4.40
CA LYS A 281 4.76 23.06 4.12
C LYS A 281 5.00 22.73 2.65
N HIS A 282 3.93 22.37 1.94
CA HIS A 282 3.93 21.98 0.54
C HIS A 282 2.83 22.76 -0.19
N PRO A 283 3.04 24.04 -0.53
CA PRO A 283 2.00 24.91 -1.09
C PRO A 283 1.39 24.41 -2.41
N ARG A 284 2.15 23.61 -3.18
CA ARG A 284 1.68 22.98 -4.41
C ARG A 284 0.77 21.76 -4.17
N CYS A 285 0.69 21.26 -2.94
CA CYS A 285 -0.21 20.17 -2.55
C CYS A 285 -1.61 20.72 -2.29
N ILE A 286 -2.36 20.92 -3.37
CA ILE A 286 -3.67 21.57 -3.35
C ILE A 286 -4.82 20.56 -3.26
N PHE A 287 -4.60 19.31 -3.67
CA PHE A 287 -5.68 18.32 -3.78
C PHE A 287 -5.64 17.27 -2.66
N PHE A 288 -6.78 17.06 -2.01
CA PHE A 288 -6.98 16.00 -1.01
C PHE A 288 -8.30 15.30 -1.29
N TYR A 289 -8.26 14.00 -1.53
CA TYR A 289 -9.44 13.26 -1.98
C TYR A 289 -9.36 11.77 -1.64
N GLY A 290 -10.50 11.08 -1.74
CA GLY A 290 -10.61 9.66 -1.45
C GLY A 290 -10.42 8.77 -2.68
N CYS A 291 -10.15 7.49 -2.43
CA CYS A 291 -9.87 6.47 -3.43
C CYS A 291 -11.18 5.85 -3.94
N VAL A 292 -11.39 5.91 -5.25
CA VAL A 292 -12.60 5.38 -5.90
C VAL A 292 -12.66 3.86 -5.80
N SER A 293 -11.52 3.15 -5.94
CA SER A 293 -11.50 1.68 -5.78
C SER A 293 -11.87 1.25 -4.36
N CYS A 294 -11.43 1.98 -3.33
CA CYS A 294 -11.85 1.74 -1.94
C CYS A 294 -13.35 1.98 -1.78
N ALA A 295 -13.88 3.09 -2.33
CA ALA A 295 -15.30 3.39 -2.28
C ALA A 295 -16.16 2.32 -2.96
N LEU A 296 -15.78 1.87 -4.16
CA LEU A 296 -16.49 0.82 -4.89
C LEU A 296 -16.42 -0.54 -4.19
N THR A 297 -15.28 -0.86 -3.56
CA THR A 297 -15.13 -2.08 -2.76
C THR A 297 -16.07 -2.07 -1.55
N LEU A 298 -16.14 -0.94 -0.83
CA LEU A 298 -17.06 -0.76 0.29
C LEU A 298 -18.51 -0.72 -0.18
N LEU A 299 -18.80 -0.08 -1.32
CA LEU A 299 -20.13 0.01 -1.89
C LEU A 299 -20.69 -1.37 -2.27
N LEU A 300 -19.86 -2.25 -2.83
CA LEU A 300 -20.23 -3.66 -3.07
C LEU A 300 -20.71 -4.33 -1.77
N GLN A 301 -19.99 -4.11 -0.67
CA GLN A 301 -20.37 -4.67 0.64
C GLN A 301 -21.64 -4.02 1.19
N ASP A 302 -21.75 -2.69 1.13
CA ASP A 302 -22.92 -1.96 1.63
C ASP A 302 -24.19 -2.40 0.91
N VAL A 303 -24.14 -2.51 -0.42
CA VAL A 303 -25.30 -2.90 -1.23
C VAL A 303 -25.75 -4.32 -0.91
N CYS A 304 -24.82 -5.25 -0.66
CA CYS A 304 -25.18 -6.57 -0.15
C CYS A 304 -25.87 -6.47 1.21
N THR A 305 -25.31 -5.70 2.15
CA THR A 305 -25.84 -5.64 3.53
C THR A 305 -27.15 -4.85 3.67
N ILE A 306 -27.38 -3.82 2.85
CA ILE A 306 -28.57 -2.97 2.95
C ILE A 306 -29.81 -3.62 2.35
N LEU A 307 -29.62 -4.65 1.50
CA LEU A 307 -30.67 -5.44 0.88
C LEU A 307 -30.71 -6.83 1.56
N PRO A 308 -31.64 -7.09 2.49
CA PRO A 308 -31.63 -8.33 3.29
C PRO A 308 -31.68 -9.61 2.46
N TRP A 309 -32.36 -9.59 1.31
CA TRP A 309 -32.42 -10.74 0.41
C TRP A 309 -31.08 -10.99 -0.27
N LEU A 310 -30.34 -9.93 -0.63
CA LEU A 310 -29.03 -10.04 -1.28
C LEU A 310 -27.96 -10.51 -0.27
N ASP A 311 -28.00 -10.01 0.97
CA ASP A 311 -27.17 -10.51 2.08
C ASP A 311 -27.42 -12.01 2.31
N THR A 312 -28.68 -12.44 2.26
CA THR A 312 -29.05 -13.86 2.36
C THR A 312 -28.47 -14.67 1.19
N VAL A 313 -28.60 -14.20 -0.05
CA VAL A 313 -28.00 -14.86 -1.22
C VAL A 313 -26.48 -14.96 -1.05
N GLN A 314 -25.80 -13.88 -0.66
CA GLN A 314 -24.34 -13.88 -0.45
C GLN A 314 -23.90 -14.90 0.60
N LYS A 315 -24.59 -14.96 1.76
CA LYS A 315 -24.30 -15.93 2.82
C LYS A 315 -24.51 -17.36 2.34
N THR A 316 -25.60 -17.61 1.61
CA THR A 316 -25.86 -18.94 1.06
C THR A 316 -24.84 -19.34 -0.01
N ILE A 317 -24.37 -18.41 -0.84
CA ILE A 317 -23.27 -18.67 -1.78
C ILE A 317 -21.96 -18.96 -1.05
N ALA A 318 -21.67 -18.29 0.07
CA ALA A 318 -20.51 -18.63 0.89
C ALA A 318 -20.63 -20.04 1.51
N ASP A 319 -21.82 -20.42 2.02
CA ASP A 319 -22.10 -21.78 2.47
C ASP A 319 -21.99 -22.79 1.33
N PHE A 320 -22.48 -22.45 0.14
CA PHE A 320 -22.36 -23.25 -1.07
C PHE A 320 -20.88 -23.51 -1.40
N VAL A 321 -20.08 -22.45 -1.51
CA VAL A 321 -18.64 -22.54 -1.74
C VAL A 321 -18.01 -23.43 -0.68
N ALA A 322 -18.32 -23.28 0.61
CA ALA A 322 -17.77 -24.12 1.67
C ALA A 322 -18.22 -25.60 1.63
N VAL A 323 -19.44 -25.90 1.15
CA VAL A 323 -19.93 -27.28 1.03
C VAL A 323 -19.27 -28.00 -0.14
N PHE A 324 -19.03 -27.30 -1.25
CA PHE A 324 -18.47 -27.85 -2.48
C PHE A 324 -16.94 -27.72 -2.58
N HIS A 325 -16.31 -26.74 -1.94
CA HIS A 325 -14.85 -26.66 -1.81
C HIS A 325 -14.34 -27.73 -0.84
N GLY A 326 -13.39 -28.55 -1.30
CA GLY A 326 -12.77 -29.62 -0.51
C GLY A 326 -13.46 -30.98 -0.59
N LYS A 327 -14.62 -31.11 -1.25
CA LYS A 327 -15.27 -32.42 -1.51
C LYS A 327 -15.08 -32.84 -2.96
N TYR A 328 -14.00 -33.58 -3.20
CA TYR A 328 -13.63 -34.08 -4.52
C TYR A 328 -14.77 -34.84 -5.22
N THR A 329 -15.59 -35.60 -4.48
CA THR A 329 -16.73 -36.34 -5.03
C THR A 329 -17.78 -35.42 -5.67
N LEU A 330 -18.21 -34.37 -4.96
CA LEU A 330 -19.17 -33.40 -5.48
C LEU A 330 -18.60 -32.56 -6.63
N GLN A 331 -17.32 -32.18 -6.55
CA GLN A 331 -16.65 -31.48 -7.64
C GLN A 331 -16.52 -32.35 -8.90
N THR A 332 -16.29 -33.65 -8.74
CA THR A 332 -16.19 -34.59 -9.85
C THR A 332 -17.56 -34.85 -10.48
N GLU A 333 -18.63 -34.92 -9.69
CA GLU A 333 -20.01 -35.02 -10.20
C GLU A 333 -20.40 -33.80 -11.05
N ILE A 334 -19.98 -32.59 -10.66
CA ILE A 334 -20.18 -31.38 -11.46
C ILE A 334 -19.39 -31.44 -12.77
N LYS A 335 -18.09 -31.79 -12.70
CA LYS A 335 -17.21 -31.88 -13.88
C LYS A 335 -17.66 -32.95 -14.88
N THR A 336 -18.11 -34.10 -14.39
CA THR A 336 -18.52 -35.25 -15.23
C THR A 336 -19.82 -34.96 -15.98
N ASN A 337 -20.76 -34.24 -15.36
CA ASN A 337 -22.06 -33.93 -15.98
C ASN A 337 -21.99 -32.74 -16.97
N GLN A 338 -20.93 -31.93 -16.96
CA GLN A 338 -20.82 -30.76 -17.84
C GLN A 338 -20.02 -30.98 -19.14
N ASN A 339 -19.42 -32.16 -19.38
CA ASN A 339 -18.49 -32.38 -20.51
C ASN A 339 -17.38 -31.30 -20.62
N LEU A 340 -17.01 -30.66 -19.51
CA LEU A 340 -15.92 -29.69 -19.48
C LEU A 340 -14.58 -30.43 -19.52
N GLN A 341 -14.01 -30.58 -20.71
CA GLN A 341 -12.64 -31.09 -20.90
C GLN A 341 -11.55 -30.13 -20.40
N THR A 342 -11.91 -28.92 -19.97
CA THR A 342 -10.98 -27.94 -19.45
C THR A 342 -10.91 -28.04 -17.92
N ALA A 343 -9.68 -28.04 -17.39
CA ALA A 343 -9.35 -28.04 -15.97
C ALA A 343 -9.76 -26.73 -15.26
N ALA A 344 -10.99 -26.25 -15.45
CA ALA A 344 -11.54 -25.14 -14.71
C ALA A 344 -11.84 -25.60 -13.28
N GLU A 345 -11.13 -25.03 -12.31
CA GLU A 345 -11.48 -25.12 -10.90
C GLU A 345 -12.83 -24.43 -10.69
N PHE A 346 -13.81 -25.22 -10.27
CA PHE A 346 -15.15 -24.74 -9.93
C PHE A 346 -15.19 -24.38 -8.43
N PRO A 347 -15.78 -23.24 -8.00
CA PRO A 347 -15.78 -21.87 -8.56
C PRO A 347 -14.49 -21.10 -8.17
N GLU A 348 -14.06 -20.17 -9.02
CA GLU A 348 -13.03 -19.19 -8.66
C GLU A 348 -13.59 -18.20 -7.61
N ILE A 349 -13.05 -18.22 -6.39
CA ILE A 349 -13.43 -17.30 -5.29
C ILE A 349 -12.78 -15.92 -5.51
N SER A 350 -12.55 -15.52 -6.76
CA SER A 350 -11.88 -14.25 -7.09
C SER A 350 -12.83 -13.06 -6.87
N SER A 351 -14.14 -13.25 -7.03
CA SER A 351 -15.17 -12.24 -6.69
C SER A 351 -16.55 -12.88 -6.41
N ILE A 352 -17.43 -12.14 -5.72
CA ILE A 352 -18.83 -12.58 -5.49
C ILE A 352 -19.60 -12.78 -6.82
N CYS A 353 -19.33 -11.94 -7.83
CA CYS A 353 -19.97 -12.06 -9.14
C CYS A 353 -19.56 -13.35 -9.85
N ALA A 354 -18.27 -13.70 -9.81
CA ALA A 354 -17.77 -14.94 -10.40
C ALA A 354 -18.43 -16.17 -9.74
N SER A 355 -18.52 -16.18 -8.40
CA SER A 355 -19.23 -17.25 -7.67
C SER A 355 -20.70 -17.37 -8.07
N LEU A 356 -21.42 -16.25 -8.21
CA LEU A 356 -22.81 -16.23 -8.64
C LEU A 356 -22.97 -16.76 -10.08
N GLU A 357 -22.09 -16.34 -11.00
CA GLU A 357 -22.10 -16.79 -12.39
C GLU A 357 -21.80 -18.27 -12.53
N ASP A 358 -20.84 -18.79 -11.76
CA ASP A 358 -20.48 -20.21 -11.78
C ASP A 358 -21.60 -21.09 -11.21
N VAL A 359 -22.27 -20.64 -10.14
CA VAL A 359 -23.47 -21.31 -9.62
C VAL A 359 -24.58 -21.32 -10.67
N LEU A 360 -24.82 -20.18 -11.34
CA LEU A 360 -25.84 -20.08 -12.39
C LEU A 360 -25.55 -21.01 -13.58
N LYS A 361 -24.29 -21.13 -14.01
CA LYS A 361 -23.88 -22.07 -15.08
C LYS A 361 -24.16 -23.54 -14.71
N CYS A 362 -24.20 -23.87 -13.42
CA CYS A 362 -24.36 -25.24 -12.94
C CYS A 362 -25.78 -25.58 -12.50
N GLU A 363 -26.74 -24.67 -12.65
CA GLU A 363 -28.13 -24.78 -12.19
C GLU A 363 -28.69 -26.21 -12.28
N LYS A 364 -28.79 -26.79 -13.48
CA LYS A 364 -29.39 -28.12 -13.72
C LYS A 364 -28.68 -29.25 -12.97
N VAL A 365 -27.36 -29.18 -12.92
CA VAL A 365 -26.53 -30.18 -12.24
C VAL A 365 -26.70 -30.04 -10.73
N LEU A 366 -26.75 -28.80 -10.23
CA LEU A 366 -26.97 -28.52 -8.82
C LEU A 366 -28.33 -29.02 -8.36
N TYR A 367 -29.41 -28.77 -9.11
CA TYR A 367 -30.72 -29.35 -8.83
C TYR A 367 -30.66 -30.87 -8.64
N THR A 368 -29.95 -31.56 -9.54
CA THR A 368 -29.81 -33.02 -9.49
C THR A 368 -29.06 -33.48 -8.23
N ILE A 369 -27.97 -32.79 -7.88
CA ILE A 369 -27.14 -33.13 -6.71
C ILE A 369 -27.89 -32.87 -5.41
N VAL A 370 -28.46 -31.67 -5.24
CA VAL A 370 -29.09 -31.27 -3.97
C VAL A 370 -30.42 -31.97 -3.73
N ALA A 371 -31.10 -32.44 -4.77
CA ALA A 371 -32.37 -33.17 -4.63
C ALA A 371 -32.17 -34.59 -4.05
N ARG A 372 -30.94 -35.10 -4.01
CA ARG A 372 -30.66 -36.42 -3.41
C ARG A 372 -30.89 -36.39 -1.90
N ARG A 373 -31.45 -37.46 -1.35
CA ARG A 373 -31.74 -37.56 0.09
C ARG A 373 -30.48 -37.55 0.96
N ASP A 374 -29.39 -38.11 0.44
CA ASP A 374 -28.09 -38.17 1.12
C ASP A 374 -27.33 -36.85 1.11
N PHE A 375 -27.80 -35.83 0.36
CA PHE A 375 -27.09 -34.54 0.27
C PHE A 375 -26.96 -33.83 1.61
N VAL A 376 -28.00 -33.88 2.46
CA VAL A 376 -28.02 -33.20 3.77
C VAL A 376 -27.36 -34.04 4.87
N GLU A 377 -27.11 -35.33 4.61
CA GLU A 377 -26.41 -36.21 5.55
C GLU A 377 -24.98 -35.70 5.78
N ALA A 378 -24.68 -35.39 7.04
CA ALA A 378 -23.39 -34.86 7.44
C ALA A 378 -23.01 -35.36 8.83
N SER A 379 -21.70 -35.46 9.07
CA SER A 379 -21.16 -35.96 10.34
C SER A 379 -21.34 -34.98 11.51
N THR A 380 -21.65 -33.71 11.24
CA THR A 380 -21.84 -32.68 12.27
C THR A 380 -23.15 -31.92 12.06
N PRO A 381 -23.81 -31.45 13.15
CA PRO A 381 -25.03 -30.63 13.04
C PRO A 381 -24.83 -29.33 12.25
N VAL A 382 -23.67 -28.68 12.42
CA VAL A 382 -23.34 -27.43 11.73
C VAL A 382 -23.23 -27.64 10.22
N GLU A 383 -22.61 -28.73 9.79
CA GLU A 383 -22.52 -29.07 8.36
C GLU A 383 -23.87 -29.49 7.78
N HIS A 384 -24.67 -30.22 8.56
CA HIS A 384 -26.04 -30.58 8.18
C HIS A 384 -26.89 -29.32 7.94
N GLU A 385 -26.85 -28.35 8.84
CA GLU A 385 -27.56 -27.07 8.67
C GLU A 385 -27.08 -26.28 7.44
N LYS A 386 -25.77 -26.23 7.18
CA LYS A 386 -25.22 -25.59 5.98
C LYS A 386 -25.72 -26.24 4.70
N ARG A 387 -25.65 -27.58 4.61
CA ARG A 387 -26.15 -28.34 3.46
C ARG A 387 -27.65 -28.17 3.29
N LYS A 388 -28.42 -28.14 4.39
CA LYS A 388 -29.86 -27.88 4.33
C LYS A 388 -30.17 -26.49 3.76
N ARG A 389 -29.47 -25.44 4.22
CA ARG A 389 -29.63 -24.08 3.63
C ARG A 389 -29.32 -24.05 2.15
N VAL A 390 -28.25 -24.73 1.72
CA VAL A 390 -27.89 -24.84 0.30
C VAL A 390 -28.97 -25.59 -0.50
N GLN A 391 -29.49 -26.70 0.04
CA GLN A 391 -30.58 -27.46 -0.58
C GLN A 391 -31.84 -26.60 -0.71
N ASP A 392 -32.29 -25.97 0.38
CA ASP A 392 -33.49 -25.13 0.42
C ASP A 392 -33.38 -23.96 -0.57
N PHE A 393 -32.19 -23.38 -0.73
CA PHE A 393 -31.94 -22.29 -1.66
C PHE A 393 -31.97 -22.73 -3.12
N VAL A 394 -31.27 -23.81 -3.47
CA VAL A 394 -31.22 -24.30 -4.86
C VAL A 394 -32.60 -24.85 -5.28
N LEU A 395 -33.32 -25.52 -4.39
CA LEU A 395 -34.67 -26.03 -4.66
C LEU A 395 -35.76 -24.95 -4.64
N ASN A 396 -35.42 -23.70 -4.29
CA ASN A 396 -36.37 -22.59 -4.29
C ASN A 396 -36.82 -22.25 -5.73
N GLU A 397 -38.11 -21.94 -5.91
CA GLU A 397 -38.66 -21.52 -7.20
C GLU A 397 -38.02 -20.24 -7.74
N ASN A 398 -37.48 -19.40 -6.85
CA ASN A 398 -36.85 -18.13 -7.20
C ASN A 398 -35.33 -18.23 -7.36
N PHE A 399 -34.72 -19.41 -7.20
CA PHE A 399 -33.26 -19.60 -7.19
C PHE A 399 -32.55 -18.85 -8.33
N VAL A 400 -32.93 -19.15 -9.58
CA VAL A 400 -32.34 -18.52 -10.78
C VAL A 400 -32.60 -17.02 -10.81
N ARG A 401 -33.82 -16.60 -10.47
CA ARG A 401 -34.21 -15.18 -10.48
C ARG A 401 -33.40 -14.38 -9.46
N ASP A 402 -33.20 -14.93 -8.26
CA ASP A 402 -32.45 -14.26 -7.19
C ASP A 402 -30.97 -14.14 -7.56
N LEU A 403 -30.39 -15.15 -8.24
CA LEU A 403 -29.02 -15.06 -8.79
C LEU A 403 -28.91 -13.99 -9.88
N VAL A 404 -29.83 -13.98 -10.84
CA VAL A 404 -29.85 -12.99 -11.93
C VAL A 404 -30.02 -11.57 -11.38
N ASN A 405 -30.98 -11.37 -10.48
CA ASN A 405 -31.22 -10.08 -9.83
C ASN A 405 -30.00 -9.62 -9.00
N SER A 406 -29.31 -10.54 -8.33
CA SER A 406 -28.05 -10.24 -7.63
C SER A 406 -26.98 -9.75 -8.61
N LEU A 407 -26.85 -10.41 -9.76
CA LEU A 407 -25.88 -10.05 -10.80
C LEU A 407 -26.20 -8.71 -11.47
N ASP A 408 -27.48 -8.40 -11.71
CA ASP A 408 -27.91 -7.10 -12.26
C ASP A 408 -27.48 -5.91 -11.38
N ILE A 409 -27.37 -6.13 -10.06
CA ILE A 409 -26.90 -5.12 -9.10
C ILE A 409 -25.38 -5.11 -8.97
N LEU A 410 -24.77 -6.28 -8.75
CA LEU A 410 -23.37 -6.39 -8.36
C LEU A 410 -22.40 -6.30 -9.55
N ARG A 411 -22.78 -6.80 -10.73
CA ARG A 411 -21.91 -6.83 -11.91
C ARG A 411 -21.51 -5.42 -12.37
N PRO A 412 -22.41 -4.42 -12.47
CA PRO A 412 -22.01 -3.06 -12.82
C PRO A 412 -20.99 -2.46 -11.85
N LEU A 413 -21.15 -2.71 -10.55
CA LEU A 413 -20.20 -2.25 -9.52
C LEU A 413 -18.84 -2.93 -9.66
N GLN A 414 -18.82 -4.25 -9.88
CA GLN A 414 -17.60 -5.03 -10.09
C GLN A 414 -16.85 -4.59 -11.36
N GLN A 415 -17.57 -4.34 -12.46
CA GLN A 415 -16.99 -3.85 -13.71
C GLN A 415 -16.36 -2.46 -13.54
N GLN A 416 -17.02 -1.55 -12.82
CA GLN A 416 -16.45 -0.25 -12.49
C GLN A 416 -15.22 -0.39 -11.60
N LEU A 417 -15.25 -1.28 -10.59
CA LEU A 417 -14.10 -1.53 -9.74
C LEU A 417 -12.88 -2.02 -10.56
N GLN A 418 -13.09 -3.00 -11.45
CA GLN A 418 -12.06 -3.50 -12.36
C GLN A 418 -11.53 -2.40 -13.27
N HIS A 419 -12.41 -1.59 -13.87
CA HIS A 419 -12.03 -0.45 -14.70
C HIS A 419 -11.08 0.51 -13.96
N PHE A 420 -11.40 0.88 -12.71
CA PHE A 420 -10.56 1.77 -11.91
C PHE A 420 -9.27 1.12 -11.40
N GLN A 421 -9.23 -0.21 -11.22
CA GLN A 421 -8.06 -0.94 -10.76
C GLN A 421 -7.07 -1.28 -11.88
N GLU A 422 -7.57 -1.67 -13.05
CA GLU A 422 -6.77 -2.17 -14.18
C GLU A 422 -6.44 -1.06 -15.17
N ASN A 423 -7.49 -0.39 -15.70
CA ASN A 423 -7.35 0.62 -16.74
C ASN A 423 -6.85 1.95 -16.19
N GLN A 424 -7.10 2.23 -14.91
CA GLN A 424 -6.65 3.44 -14.19
C GLN A 424 -7.04 4.73 -14.95
N PRO A 425 -8.36 4.94 -15.19
CA PRO A 425 -8.85 6.10 -15.92
C PRO A 425 -8.54 7.41 -15.17
N PRO A 426 -8.57 8.55 -15.87
CA PRO A 426 -8.38 9.85 -15.26
C PRO A 426 -9.46 10.15 -14.23
N LEU A 427 -9.13 11.03 -13.27
CA LEU A 427 -10.02 11.40 -12.18
C LEU A 427 -11.35 12.04 -12.65
N SER A 428 -11.37 12.60 -13.85
CA SER A 428 -12.56 13.22 -14.45
C SER A 428 -13.70 12.23 -14.71
N GLU A 429 -13.42 10.94 -14.89
CA GLU A 429 -14.46 9.95 -15.20
C GLU A 429 -15.28 9.56 -13.97
N VAL A 430 -14.80 9.84 -12.76
CA VAL A 430 -15.41 9.39 -11.50
C VAL A 430 -16.84 9.88 -11.35
N VAL A 431 -17.06 11.18 -11.57
CA VAL A 431 -18.39 11.80 -11.43
C VAL A 431 -19.36 11.24 -12.48
N SER A 432 -18.90 11.11 -13.72
CA SER A 432 -19.71 10.55 -14.81
C SER A 432 -20.10 9.09 -14.54
N ASN A 433 -19.15 8.27 -14.08
CA ASN A 433 -19.42 6.86 -13.76
C ASN A 433 -20.39 6.70 -12.59
N LEU A 434 -20.32 7.56 -11.58
CA LEU A 434 -21.31 7.58 -10.50
C LEU A 434 -22.72 7.85 -11.01
N VAL A 435 -22.89 8.88 -11.85
CA VAL A 435 -24.20 9.22 -12.43
C VAL A 435 -24.72 8.05 -13.28
N LYS A 436 -23.87 7.42 -14.09
CA LYS A 436 -24.24 6.22 -14.87
C LYS A 436 -24.74 5.08 -13.98
N LEU A 437 -24.08 4.81 -12.85
CA LEU A 437 -24.53 3.80 -11.89
C LEU A 437 -25.91 4.14 -11.30
N LEU A 438 -26.11 5.39 -10.89
CA LEU A 438 -27.41 5.84 -10.37
C LEU A 438 -28.53 5.74 -11.41
N THR A 439 -28.26 6.11 -12.67
CA THR A 439 -29.21 5.95 -13.78
C THR A 439 -29.54 4.47 -14.01
N LEU A 440 -28.53 3.60 -13.99
CA LEU A 440 -28.71 2.15 -14.15
C LEU A 440 -29.63 1.59 -13.07
N PHE A 441 -29.34 1.84 -11.79
CA PHE A 441 -30.18 1.31 -10.70
C PHE A 441 -31.60 1.89 -10.70
N SER A 442 -31.74 3.16 -11.10
CA SER A 442 -33.06 3.77 -11.25
C SER A 442 -33.91 3.09 -12.33
N SER A 443 -33.27 2.57 -13.38
CA SER A 443 -33.92 1.90 -14.52
C SER A 443 -34.36 0.45 -14.25
N LEU A 444 -33.93 -0.18 -13.15
CA LEU A 444 -34.30 -1.58 -12.84
C LEU A 444 -35.79 -1.71 -12.48
N GLU A 445 -36.63 -2.15 -13.41
CA GLU A 445 -38.09 -2.17 -13.24
C GLU A 445 -38.59 -3.12 -12.14
N TRP A 446 -37.91 -4.26 -11.97
CA TRP A 446 -38.28 -5.29 -10.99
C TRP A 446 -38.03 -4.88 -9.53
N MET A 447 -37.27 -3.80 -9.31
CA MET A 447 -36.85 -3.35 -7.99
C MET A 447 -37.84 -2.35 -7.39
N SER A 448 -38.12 -2.48 -6.09
CA SER A 448 -39.03 -1.56 -5.42
C SER A 448 -38.44 -0.14 -5.30
N LYS A 449 -39.31 0.87 -5.20
CA LYS A 449 -38.89 2.27 -4.97
C LYS A 449 -38.04 2.41 -3.70
N LYS A 450 -38.33 1.61 -2.66
CA LYS A 450 -37.59 1.60 -1.40
C LYS A 450 -36.16 1.10 -1.61
N GLU A 451 -35.98 -0.01 -2.30
CA GLU A 451 -34.64 -0.58 -2.56
C GLU A 451 -33.80 0.34 -3.45
N LYS A 452 -34.41 0.94 -4.48
CA LYS A 452 -33.73 1.95 -5.31
C LYS A 452 -33.23 3.13 -4.48
N ALA A 453 -34.04 3.62 -3.54
CA ALA A 453 -33.65 4.69 -2.63
C ALA A 453 -32.50 4.28 -1.70
N LEU A 454 -32.52 3.05 -1.17
CA LEU A 454 -31.44 2.51 -0.33
C LEU A 454 -30.11 2.44 -1.10
N ILE A 455 -30.11 1.86 -2.30
CA ILE A 455 -28.92 1.79 -3.16
C ILE A 455 -28.41 3.19 -3.50
N THR A 456 -29.32 4.10 -3.87
CA THR A 456 -28.98 5.50 -4.18
C THR A 456 -28.33 6.20 -2.98
N SER A 457 -28.81 5.95 -1.76
CA SER A 457 -28.20 6.46 -0.53
C SER A 457 -26.77 5.93 -0.36
N CYS A 458 -26.56 4.61 -0.46
CA CYS A 458 -25.23 4.01 -0.34
C CYS A 458 -24.24 4.57 -1.37
N VAL A 459 -24.66 4.67 -2.63
CA VAL A 459 -23.86 5.22 -3.73
C VAL A 459 -23.47 6.68 -3.42
N SER A 460 -24.44 7.49 -2.99
CA SER A 460 -24.23 8.91 -2.67
C SER A 460 -23.34 9.11 -1.45
N GLU A 461 -23.55 8.35 -0.39
CA GLU A 461 -22.73 8.39 0.84
C GLU A 461 -21.28 8.01 0.56
N ARG A 462 -21.05 6.94 -0.21
CA ARG A 462 -19.68 6.52 -0.58
C ARG A 462 -18.98 7.52 -1.49
N PHE A 463 -19.71 8.11 -2.43
CA PHE A 463 -19.15 9.19 -3.24
C PHE A 463 -18.80 10.42 -2.39
N ASN A 464 -19.69 10.86 -1.52
CA ASN A 464 -19.43 12.00 -0.63
C ASN A 464 -18.25 11.74 0.32
N ALA A 465 -18.05 10.49 0.75
CA ALA A 465 -16.92 10.11 1.60
C ALA A 465 -15.55 10.23 0.88
N ILE A 466 -15.52 10.15 -0.45
CA ILE A 466 -14.29 10.29 -1.25
C ILE A 466 -14.18 11.62 -1.98
N TYR A 467 -15.27 12.36 -2.13
CA TYR A 467 -15.28 13.58 -2.92
C TYR A 467 -14.29 14.62 -2.37
N GLY A 468 -13.58 15.26 -3.29
CA GLY A 468 -12.66 16.35 -3.03
C GLY A 468 -12.61 17.20 -4.28
N ASP A 469 -12.13 18.46 -4.15
CA ASP A 469 -12.17 19.45 -5.23
C ASP A 469 -11.55 18.93 -6.53
N SER A 470 -10.56 18.04 -6.45
CA SER A 470 -9.94 17.38 -7.60
C SER A 470 -10.94 16.64 -8.50
N HIS A 471 -11.96 15.98 -7.96
CA HIS A 471 -12.96 15.27 -8.75
C HIS A 471 -13.81 16.23 -9.59
N GLY A 472 -14.26 17.33 -8.97
CA GLY A 472 -15.05 18.36 -9.63
C GLY A 472 -14.24 19.14 -10.66
N VAL A 473 -13.03 19.57 -10.28
CA VAL A 473 -12.10 20.27 -11.16
C VAL A 473 -11.73 19.40 -12.37
N ALA A 474 -11.38 18.13 -12.18
CA ALA A 474 -11.07 17.22 -13.29
C ALA A 474 -12.27 17.04 -14.22
N SER A 475 -13.48 16.85 -13.68
CA SER A 475 -14.71 16.73 -14.47
C SER A 475 -15.00 18.00 -15.28
N THR A 476 -14.75 19.17 -14.70
CA THR A 476 -14.96 20.48 -15.35
C THR A 476 -13.93 20.79 -16.44
N LEU A 477 -12.65 20.42 -16.22
CA LEU A 477 -11.55 20.69 -17.15
C LEU A 477 -11.38 19.60 -18.21
N ASP A 478 -12.03 18.44 -18.09
CA ASP A 478 -12.00 17.42 -19.13
C ASP A 478 -12.94 17.82 -20.28
N PRO A 479 -12.44 17.94 -21.52
CA PRO A 479 -13.25 18.36 -22.67
C PRO A 479 -14.43 17.42 -22.93
N ARG A 480 -14.35 16.16 -22.50
CA ARG A 480 -15.41 15.15 -22.67
C ARG A 480 -16.62 15.41 -21.77
N TYR A 481 -16.41 16.02 -20.60
CA TYR A 481 -17.44 16.13 -19.56
C TYR A 481 -17.88 17.57 -19.28
N LEU A 482 -16.95 18.54 -19.29
CA LEU A 482 -17.21 19.96 -19.03
C LEU A 482 -18.04 20.23 -17.76
N GLY A 483 -17.93 19.35 -16.76
CA GLY A 483 -18.66 19.45 -15.49
C GLY A 483 -20.15 19.10 -15.58
N LYS A 484 -20.67 18.63 -16.73
CA LYS A 484 -22.11 18.39 -16.94
C LYS A 484 -22.75 17.37 -15.99
N ALA A 485 -21.94 16.49 -15.39
CA ALA A 485 -22.41 15.50 -14.43
C ALA A 485 -22.46 16.02 -12.98
N LEU A 486 -21.99 17.24 -12.73
CA LEU A 486 -22.05 17.88 -11.42
C LEU A 486 -23.43 18.53 -11.23
N ASP A 487 -23.95 18.46 -10.01
CA ASP A 487 -25.08 19.29 -9.60
C ASP A 487 -24.66 20.76 -9.43
N ASP A 488 -25.63 21.67 -9.44
CA ASP A 488 -25.37 23.13 -9.39
C ASP A 488 -24.53 23.53 -8.17
N LYS A 489 -24.75 22.86 -7.03
CA LYS A 489 -24.00 23.13 -5.80
C LYS A 489 -22.53 22.75 -5.95
N LYS A 490 -22.23 21.54 -6.42
CA LYS A 490 -20.85 21.10 -6.66
C LYS A 490 -20.17 21.92 -7.75
N MET A 491 -20.90 22.33 -8.79
CA MET A 491 -20.37 23.20 -9.83
C MET A 491 -19.95 24.55 -9.25
N GLN A 492 -20.79 25.15 -8.39
CA GLN A 492 -20.47 26.40 -7.69
C GLN A 492 -19.26 26.24 -6.76
N GLU A 493 -19.14 25.12 -6.05
CA GLU A 493 -17.96 24.81 -5.22
C GLU A 493 -16.67 24.74 -6.07
N VAL A 494 -16.74 24.14 -7.25
CA VAL A 494 -15.62 24.10 -8.21
C VAL A 494 -15.26 25.49 -8.70
N GLU A 495 -16.22 26.30 -9.12
CA GLU A 495 -15.98 27.68 -9.58
C GLU A 495 -15.33 28.52 -8.48
N ASN A 496 -15.83 28.43 -7.24
CA ASN A 496 -15.22 29.09 -6.07
C ASN A 496 -13.80 28.59 -5.79
N PHE A 497 -13.49 27.33 -6.07
CA PHE A 497 -12.13 26.80 -5.98
C PHE A 497 -11.22 27.40 -7.07
N LEU A 498 -11.69 27.46 -8.33
CA LEU A 498 -10.93 28.01 -9.46
C LEU A 498 -10.55 29.47 -9.23
N VAL A 499 -11.50 30.28 -8.74
CA VAL A 499 -11.29 31.68 -8.37
C VAL A 499 -10.19 31.79 -7.32
N ARG A 500 -10.33 31.10 -6.19
CA ARG A 500 -9.32 31.11 -5.11
C ARG A 500 -7.94 30.63 -5.56
N PHE A 501 -7.88 29.65 -6.46
CA PHE A 501 -6.62 29.13 -6.97
C PHE A 501 -5.89 30.14 -7.85
N CYS A 502 -6.63 30.87 -8.70
CA CYS A 502 -6.05 31.79 -9.69
C CYS A 502 -5.85 33.23 -9.17
N GLU A 503 -6.52 33.62 -8.08
CA GLU A 503 -6.40 34.95 -7.46
C GLU A 503 -5.14 35.14 -6.59
N HIS A 504 -4.19 34.19 -6.63
CA HIS A 504 -2.91 34.36 -5.94
C HIS A 504 -1.92 35.24 -6.73
N GLU A 505 -1.45 36.30 -6.06
CA GLU A 505 -0.42 37.29 -6.47
C GLU A 505 -0.85 38.36 -7.50
N ASP A 506 -1.53 39.42 -7.03
CA ASP A 506 -1.71 40.74 -7.67
C ASP A 506 -2.29 40.80 -9.10
N HIS A 507 -2.70 39.67 -9.68
CA HIS A 507 -3.34 39.58 -10.98
C HIS A 507 -4.80 39.16 -10.81
N ASN A 508 -5.73 40.10 -10.97
CA ASN A 508 -7.15 39.78 -11.05
C ASN A 508 -7.44 39.16 -12.42
N VAL A 509 -7.20 37.85 -12.53
CA VAL A 509 -7.53 37.07 -13.73
C VAL A 509 -8.98 36.65 -13.63
N ASP A 510 -9.82 37.11 -14.57
CA ASP A 510 -11.18 36.61 -14.71
C ASP A 510 -11.18 35.16 -15.23
N ILE A 511 -10.94 34.23 -14.29
CA ILE A 511 -10.83 32.80 -14.56
C ILE A 511 -12.17 32.20 -14.99
N LEU A 512 -13.28 32.76 -14.54
CA LEU A 512 -14.62 32.30 -14.92
C LEU A 512 -14.92 32.64 -16.38
N SER A 513 -14.56 33.83 -16.84
CA SER A 513 -14.62 34.16 -18.27
C SER A 513 -13.69 33.28 -19.11
N GLN A 514 -12.48 32.95 -18.63
CA GLN A 514 -11.62 31.97 -19.32
C GLN A 514 -12.26 30.58 -19.39
N LEU A 515 -12.88 30.12 -18.30
CA LEU A 515 -13.58 28.84 -18.25
C LEU A 515 -14.76 28.80 -19.22
N GLN A 516 -15.53 29.88 -19.32
CA GLN A 516 -16.63 29.99 -20.28
C GLN A 516 -16.13 29.95 -21.73
N ARG A 517 -15.07 30.71 -22.04
CA ARG A 517 -14.41 30.66 -23.36
C ARG A 517 -13.89 29.25 -23.68
N TYR A 518 -13.29 28.57 -22.72
CA TYR A 518 -12.84 27.19 -22.88
C TYR A 518 -14.01 26.26 -23.23
N LYS A 519 -15.11 26.32 -22.45
CA LYS A 519 -16.31 25.52 -22.73
C LYS A 519 -16.87 25.79 -24.13
N ALA A 520 -16.92 27.06 -24.55
CA ALA A 520 -17.37 27.43 -25.89
C ALA A 520 -16.46 26.86 -26.99
N MET A 521 -15.14 26.98 -26.82
CA MET A 521 -14.17 26.41 -27.76
C MET A 521 -14.30 24.89 -27.89
N VAL A 522 -14.51 24.16 -26.79
CA VAL A 522 -14.70 22.71 -26.84
C VAL A 522 -16.00 22.32 -27.56
N LEU A 523 -17.07 23.10 -27.38
CA LEU A 523 -18.32 22.88 -28.11
C LEU A 523 -18.13 23.10 -29.62
N GLU A 524 -17.43 24.15 -30.01
CA GLU A 524 -17.08 24.42 -31.41
C GLU A 524 -16.17 23.31 -31.98
N LEU A 525 -15.16 22.86 -31.22
CA LEU A 525 -14.26 21.77 -31.62
C LEU A 525 -15.03 20.49 -31.92
N LYS A 526 -16.04 20.18 -31.10
CA LYS A 526 -16.88 18.98 -31.27
C LYS A 526 -17.65 18.99 -32.60
N GLU A 527 -18.03 20.17 -33.09
CA GLU A 527 -18.76 20.34 -34.35
C GLU A 527 -17.83 20.46 -35.55
N THR A 528 -16.71 21.17 -35.40
CA THR A 528 -15.79 21.51 -36.49
C THR A 528 -14.73 20.45 -36.77
N ASN A 529 -14.33 19.65 -35.77
CA ASN A 529 -13.30 18.63 -35.89
C ASN A 529 -13.72 17.30 -35.24
N GLN A 530 -14.67 16.62 -35.88
CA GLN A 530 -15.21 15.35 -35.39
C GLN A 530 -14.14 14.25 -35.29
N ALA A 531 -13.13 14.23 -36.16
CA ALA A 531 -12.05 13.24 -36.13
C ALA A 531 -11.22 13.36 -34.84
N TYR A 532 -10.80 14.58 -34.49
CA TYR A 532 -10.10 14.84 -33.23
C TYR A 532 -10.98 14.54 -32.01
N TRP A 533 -12.27 14.89 -32.07
CA TRP A 533 -13.21 14.55 -31.01
C TRP A 533 -13.35 13.04 -30.79
N GLN A 534 -13.37 12.23 -31.85
CA GLN A 534 -13.39 10.77 -31.73
C GLN A 534 -12.13 10.23 -31.06
N GLN A 535 -10.96 10.82 -31.33
CA GLN A 535 -9.70 10.45 -30.66
C GLN A 535 -9.71 10.77 -29.16
N LEU A 536 -10.31 11.90 -28.75
CA LEU A 536 -10.55 12.20 -27.34
C LEU A 536 -11.51 11.19 -26.70
N GLN A 537 -12.60 10.84 -27.39
CA GLN A 537 -13.59 9.88 -26.87
C GLN A 537 -13.02 8.47 -26.72
N SER A 538 -12.17 8.02 -27.66
CA SER A 538 -11.51 6.73 -27.59
C SER A 538 -10.36 6.69 -26.59
N GLY A 539 -9.95 7.84 -26.04
CA GLY A 539 -8.78 7.96 -25.17
C GLY A 539 -7.44 7.86 -25.91
N ALA A 540 -7.46 7.97 -27.25
CA ALA A 540 -6.24 8.04 -28.06
C ALA A 540 -5.48 9.34 -27.80
N ILE A 541 -6.22 10.43 -27.55
CA ILE A 541 -5.69 11.67 -26.99
C ILE A 541 -6.11 11.76 -25.54
N LYS A 542 -5.15 11.91 -24.63
CA LYS A 542 -5.43 12.09 -23.20
C LYS A 542 -5.80 13.54 -22.89
N PRO A 543 -6.59 13.80 -21.82
CA PRO A 543 -6.84 15.15 -21.36
C PRO A 543 -5.57 15.97 -21.14
N THR A 544 -4.48 15.35 -20.66
CA THR A 544 -3.18 16.02 -20.50
C THR A 544 -2.62 16.52 -21.82
N GLU A 545 -2.67 15.71 -22.88
CA GLU A 545 -2.14 16.04 -24.21
C GLU A 545 -2.97 17.16 -24.85
N PHE A 546 -4.30 17.08 -24.71
CA PHE A 546 -5.21 18.15 -25.11
C PHE A 546 -4.84 19.50 -24.47
N TRP A 547 -4.56 19.51 -23.17
CA TRP A 547 -4.20 20.74 -22.46
C TRP A 547 -2.82 21.27 -22.86
N GLU A 548 -1.85 20.41 -23.16
CA GLU A 548 -0.54 20.83 -23.67
C GLU A 548 -0.65 21.56 -25.02
N GLU A 549 -1.53 21.11 -25.92
CA GLU A 549 -1.80 21.79 -27.21
C GLU A 549 -2.43 23.18 -27.01
N HIS A 550 -3.21 23.36 -25.95
CA HIS A 550 -3.98 24.58 -25.69
C HIS A 550 -3.38 25.49 -24.61
N ARG A 551 -2.14 25.20 -24.15
CA ARG A 551 -1.46 25.93 -23.06
C ARG A 551 -1.40 27.45 -23.23
N ASN A 552 -1.27 27.93 -24.47
CA ASN A 552 -1.14 29.37 -24.76
C ASN A 552 -2.49 30.10 -24.72
N HIS A 553 -3.59 29.39 -24.96
CA HIS A 553 -4.93 29.97 -25.01
C HIS A 553 -5.54 30.14 -23.61
N PHE A 554 -5.14 29.27 -22.67
CA PHE A 554 -5.70 29.19 -21.31
C PHE A 554 -4.61 28.86 -20.27
N PRO A 555 -3.59 29.73 -20.07
CA PRO A 555 -2.40 29.40 -19.27
C PRO A 555 -2.70 29.02 -17.81
N HIS A 556 -3.65 29.71 -17.17
CA HIS A 556 -4.03 29.45 -15.76
C HIS A 556 -4.81 28.15 -15.61
N LEU A 557 -5.79 27.90 -16.49
CA LEU A 557 -6.52 26.64 -16.52
C LEU A 557 -5.62 25.46 -16.88
N HIS A 558 -4.64 25.68 -17.77
CA HIS A 558 -3.64 24.69 -18.13
C HIS A 558 -2.80 24.26 -16.92
N GLU A 559 -2.29 25.21 -16.12
CA GLU A 559 -1.51 24.85 -14.92
C GLU A 559 -2.31 23.95 -13.98
N LEU A 560 -3.57 24.29 -13.75
CA LEU A 560 -4.47 23.48 -12.92
C LEU A 560 -4.81 22.14 -13.56
N ALA A 561 -5.02 22.10 -14.88
CA ALA A 561 -5.30 20.88 -15.63
C ALA A 561 -4.14 19.90 -15.51
N VAL A 562 -2.90 20.34 -15.72
CA VAL A 562 -1.73 19.46 -15.58
C VAL A 562 -1.60 18.96 -14.13
N ALA A 563 -1.88 19.80 -13.13
CA ALA A 563 -1.89 19.36 -11.74
C ALA A 563 -2.96 18.29 -11.47
N VAL A 564 -4.20 18.51 -11.88
CA VAL A 564 -5.32 17.59 -11.57
C VAL A 564 -5.25 16.29 -12.38
N PHE A 565 -4.82 16.32 -13.65
CA PHE A 565 -4.70 15.12 -14.46
C PHE A 565 -3.45 14.28 -14.17
N SER A 566 -2.50 14.82 -13.39
CA SER A 566 -1.40 14.03 -12.82
C SER A 566 -1.84 13.13 -11.66
N LEU A 567 -3.05 13.35 -11.13
CA LEU A 567 -3.58 12.63 -9.97
C LEU A 567 -4.26 11.31 -10.37
N PRO A 568 -4.01 10.21 -9.63
CA PRO A 568 -4.75 8.97 -9.82
C PRO A 568 -6.17 9.03 -9.27
N SER A 569 -7.09 8.27 -9.87
CA SER A 569 -8.41 7.97 -9.31
C SER A 569 -8.40 6.97 -8.16
N SER A 570 -7.28 6.25 -7.96
CA SER A 570 -7.14 5.23 -6.93
C SER A 570 -5.81 5.35 -6.16
N SER A 571 -5.86 5.16 -4.84
CA SER A 571 -4.67 5.00 -4.00
C SER A 571 -4.02 3.62 -4.16
N VAL A 572 -4.73 2.66 -4.76
CA VAL A 572 -4.26 1.30 -4.96
C VAL A 572 -3.39 1.24 -6.23
N SER A 573 -2.19 0.69 -6.10
CA SER A 573 -1.32 0.40 -7.25
C SER A 573 -1.90 -0.69 -8.16
N ARG A 574 -1.43 -0.79 -9.42
CA ARG A 574 -1.85 -1.88 -10.32
C ARG A 574 -1.53 -3.22 -9.66
N SER A 575 -2.57 -4.06 -9.54
CA SER A 575 -2.55 -5.31 -8.78
C SER A 575 -1.24 -6.12 -8.96
N PRO A 576 -0.65 -6.64 -7.87
CA PRO A 576 -1.12 -6.55 -6.47
C PRO A 576 -0.84 -5.18 -5.83
N SER A 577 -1.69 -4.76 -4.88
CA SER A 577 -1.52 -3.51 -4.10
C SER A 577 -0.27 -3.52 -3.21
N PHE A 578 0.18 -2.37 -2.71
CA PHE A 578 1.32 -2.36 -1.78
C PHE A 578 1.00 -3.06 -0.47
N GLY A 579 -0.23 -2.93 0.02
CA GLY A 579 -0.70 -3.70 1.17
C GLY A 579 -0.61 -5.22 0.93
N ALA A 580 -1.06 -5.71 -0.22
CA ALA A 580 -0.99 -7.13 -0.56
C ALA A 580 0.46 -7.63 -0.72
N GLN A 581 1.31 -6.84 -1.39
CA GLN A 581 2.73 -7.13 -1.54
C GLN A 581 3.44 -7.20 -0.18
N MET A 582 3.13 -6.28 0.72
CA MET A 582 3.67 -6.30 2.08
C MET A 582 3.22 -7.53 2.85
N GLN A 583 1.96 -7.97 2.70
CA GLN A 583 1.47 -9.19 3.34
C GLN A 583 2.21 -10.45 2.88
N VAL A 584 2.62 -10.53 1.62
CA VAL A 584 3.50 -11.61 1.13
C VAL A 584 4.84 -11.61 1.88
N ILE A 585 5.43 -10.44 2.13
CA ILE A 585 6.68 -10.33 2.87
C ILE A 585 6.47 -10.64 4.36
N LEU A 586 5.41 -10.13 4.99
CA LEU A 586 5.09 -10.38 6.40
C LEU A 586 4.84 -11.87 6.66
N SER A 587 4.06 -12.55 5.82
CA SER A 587 3.78 -13.99 5.98
C SER A 587 5.04 -14.86 5.89
N ARG A 588 6.03 -14.45 5.08
CA ARG A 588 7.29 -15.19 4.90
C ARG A 588 8.37 -14.84 5.92
N PHE A 589 8.48 -13.56 6.28
CA PHE A 589 9.61 -12.99 7.01
C PHE A 589 9.25 -12.30 8.33
N GLY A 590 7.98 -12.06 8.63
CA GLY A 590 7.54 -11.25 9.76
C GLY A 590 8.04 -11.74 11.11
N ASN A 591 8.17 -13.05 11.30
CA ASN A 591 8.72 -13.67 12.51
C ASN A 591 10.23 -13.97 12.42
N LYS A 592 10.87 -13.71 11.28
CA LYS A 592 12.26 -14.08 10.99
C LYS A 592 13.21 -12.88 10.94
N LEU A 593 12.71 -11.72 10.52
CA LEU A 593 13.51 -10.50 10.36
C LEU A 593 13.09 -9.43 11.37
N PRO A 594 14.03 -8.62 11.89
CA PRO A 594 13.70 -7.44 12.66
C PRO A 594 12.95 -6.41 11.79
N PRO A 595 12.10 -5.55 12.39
CA PRO A 595 11.28 -4.59 11.65
C PRO A 595 12.07 -3.67 10.70
N SER A 596 13.28 -3.28 11.07
CA SER A 596 14.14 -2.43 10.25
C SER A 596 14.63 -3.10 8.97
N GLN A 597 14.91 -4.41 8.99
CA GLN A 597 15.27 -5.18 7.81
C GLN A 597 14.01 -5.49 6.97
N LEU A 598 12.90 -5.78 7.64
CA LEU A 598 11.63 -6.06 6.98
C LEU A 598 11.16 -4.90 6.10
N ILE A 599 11.23 -3.66 6.61
CA ILE A 599 10.89 -2.45 5.82
C ILE A 599 11.82 -2.30 4.60
N LYS A 600 13.13 -2.57 4.75
CA LYS A 600 14.08 -2.51 3.64
C LYS A 600 13.75 -3.56 2.58
N LEU A 601 13.45 -4.79 3.00
CA LEU A 601 13.08 -5.87 2.11
C LEU A 601 11.77 -5.56 1.37
N THR A 602 10.74 -5.09 2.07
CA THR A 602 9.48 -4.64 1.46
C THR A 602 9.73 -3.54 0.45
N HIS A 603 10.58 -2.55 0.76
CA HIS A 603 10.91 -1.49 -0.19
C HIS A 603 11.57 -2.02 -1.47
N VAL A 604 12.54 -2.94 -1.36
CA VAL A 604 13.18 -3.54 -2.55
C VAL A 604 12.19 -4.42 -3.33
N PHE A 605 11.40 -5.23 -2.64
CA PHE A 605 10.40 -6.11 -3.25
C PHE A 605 9.34 -5.31 -4.02
N CYS A 606 8.72 -4.31 -3.39
CA CYS A 606 7.66 -3.53 -4.01
C CYS A 606 8.16 -2.73 -5.22
N ASN A 607 9.32 -2.09 -5.10
CA ASN A 607 9.87 -1.23 -6.15
C ASN A 607 10.58 -2.00 -7.29
N SER A 608 10.71 -3.33 -7.19
CA SER A 608 11.25 -4.18 -8.27
C SER A 608 10.19 -4.86 -9.11
N GLN A 609 8.91 -4.82 -8.70
CA GLN A 609 7.81 -5.42 -9.49
C GLN A 609 7.66 -4.78 -10.87
N GLY A 610 7.93 -3.48 -11.00
CA GLY A 610 7.97 -2.79 -12.29
C GLY A 610 9.04 -3.36 -13.22
N ASP A 611 10.25 -3.58 -12.69
CA ASP A 611 11.40 -4.10 -13.46
C ASP A 611 11.12 -5.54 -13.96
N ILE A 612 10.44 -6.36 -13.15
CA ILE A 612 10.07 -7.73 -13.55
C ILE A 612 9.04 -7.71 -14.69
N LYS A 613 8.02 -6.84 -14.60
CA LYS A 613 6.98 -6.73 -15.64
C LYS A 613 7.58 -6.30 -16.98
N GLU A 614 8.44 -5.29 -16.97
CA GLU A 614 9.14 -4.80 -18.18
C GLU A 614 10.00 -5.89 -18.83
N LEU A 615 10.72 -6.70 -18.04
CA LEU A 615 11.51 -7.83 -18.54
C LEU A 615 10.65 -8.94 -19.16
N VAL A 616 9.44 -9.19 -18.63
CA VAL A 616 8.50 -10.17 -19.18
C VAL A 616 7.89 -9.68 -20.49
N GLU A 617 7.54 -8.40 -20.57
CA GLU A 617 7.00 -7.78 -21.80
C GLU A 617 8.03 -7.77 -22.93
N LEU A 618 9.27 -7.33 -22.66
CA LEU A 618 10.38 -7.38 -23.62
C LEU A 618 10.69 -8.81 -24.11
N LYS A 619 10.49 -9.82 -23.26
CA LYS A 619 10.65 -11.21 -23.66
C LYS A 619 9.53 -11.65 -24.59
N LYS A 620 8.27 -11.28 -24.30
CA LYS A 620 7.12 -11.60 -25.18
C LYS A 620 7.26 -10.97 -26.56
N GLU A 621 7.77 -9.74 -26.65
CA GLU A 621 8.04 -9.08 -27.94
C GLU A 621 9.10 -9.82 -28.75
N LYS A 622 10.22 -10.20 -28.12
CA LYS A 622 11.29 -10.95 -28.79
C LYS A 622 10.89 -12.36 -29.20
N ASP A 623 10.16 -13.06 -28.34
CA ASP A 623 9.67 -14.41 -28.63
C ASP A 623 8.57 -14.36 -29.71
N GLY A 624 7.75 -13.31 -29.74
CA GLY A 624 6.74 -13.05 -30.79
C GLY A 624 7.35 -12.70 -32.15
N GLU A 625 8.43 -11.92 -32.19
CA GLU A 625 9.21 -11.68 -33.42
C GLU A 625 9.91 -12.95 -33.92
N SER A 626 10.30 -13.87 -33.03
CA SER A 626 10.89 -15.15 -33.42
C SER A 626 9.90 -16.18 -33.97
N ALA A 627 8.59 -15.98 -33.76
CA ALA A 627 7.54 -16.83 -34.33
C ALA A 627 7.04 -16.34 -35.70
N LEU A 628 7.51 -15.16 -36.14
CA LEU A 628 7.18 -14.51 -37.42
C LEU A 628 8.36 -14.50 -38.41
N ASN A 629 9.52 -15.03 -38.02
CA ASN A 629 10.67 -15.32 -38.88
C ASN A 629 10.89 -16.84 -38.95
#